data_AF-A0A955IRJ5-F1
#
_entry.id   AF-A0A955IRJ5-F1
#
_cell.length_a   1.000
_cell.length_b   1.000
_cell.length_c   1.000
_cell.angle_alpha   90.00
_cell.angle_beta   90.00
_cell.angle_gamma   90.00
#
_symmetry.space_group_name_H-M   'P 1'
#
loop_
_entity.id
_entity.type
_entity.pdbx_description
1 polymer ?
#
loop_
_entity_poly.entity_id
_entity_poly.type
_entity_poly.pdbx_seq_one_letter_code
_entity_poly.pdbx_strand_id
1 'polypeptide(L)'
;AADTEYDWPWYTELIGAMFRSHPHIQPATITVEQRTHPSTRHLDSTWTRTDEWYDFRDNPRPRVDVLMRLDPASYEGSVMPDDHPIAWCHELDGVRAFYTAGGHTAASYAEPAFLEHLNGALHWAARRAADAPN
;
A
#
# COMPACT_ATOMS: atom_id res chain seq x y z
N ALA A 1 11.79 0.49 -1.04
CA ALA A 1 11.49 1.82 -0.46
C ALA A 1 11.52 1.77 1.07
N ALA A 2 10.63 1.00 1.71
CA ALA A 2 10.60 0.91 3.17
C ALA A 2 11.84 0.23 3.82
N ASP A 3 12.73 -0.40 3.04
CA ASP A 3 13.95 -1.08 3.51
C ASP A 3 15.25 -0.30 3.23
N THR A 4 15.21 1.04 3.24
CA THR A 4 16.40 1.87 3.01
C THR A 4 16.30 3.19 3.77
N GLU A 5 17.39 3.95 3.83
CA GLU A 5 17.43 5.32 4.39
C GLU A 5 16.92 5.43 5.84
N TYR A 6 17.15 4.39 6.66
CA TYR A 6 16.70 4.31 8.05
C TYR A 6 17.18 5.47 8.92
N ASP A 7 18.33 6.06 8.60
CA ASP A 7 18.95 7.16 9.35
C ASP A 7 18.57 8.55 8.81
N TRP A 8 17.61 8.64 7.88
CA TRP A 8 17.11 9.90 7.33
C TRP A 8 15.67 10.17 7.84
N PRO A 9 15.50 10.98 8.91
CA PRO A 9 14.21 11.15 9.58
C PRO A 9 13.08 11.57 8.63
N TRP A 10 13.34 12.55 7.77
CA TRP A 10 12.36 13.02 6.80
C TRP A 10 11.90 11.92 5.83
N TYR A 11 12.80 11.03 5.38
CA TYR A 11 12.42 9.90 4.52
C TYR A 11 11.56 8.88 5.28
N THR A 12 11.88 8.61 6.54
CA THR A 12 11.07 7.68 7.36
C THR A 12 9.65 8.21 7.60
N GLU A 13 9.49 9.53 7.74
CA GLU A 13 8.18 10.18 7.78
C GLU A 13 7.48 10.10 6.42
N LEU A 14 8.20 10.38 5.32
CA LEU A 14 7.66 10.32 3.96
C LEU A 14 7.09 8.93 3.62
N ILE A 15 7.84 7.87 3.93
CA ILE A 15 7.40 6.49 3.68
C ILE A 15 6.30 6.07 4.67
N GLY A 16 6.34 6.55 5.92
CA GLY A 16 5.29 6.33 6.94
C GLY A 16 5.50 5.08 7.82
N ALA A 17 6.11 4.02 7.29
CA ALA A 17 6.52 2.83 8.03
C ALA A 17 7.75 2.14 7.40
N MET A 18 8.63 1.63 8.25
CA MET A 18 9.91 1.02 7.83
C MET A 18 9.84 -0.50 7.88
N PHE A 19 10.52 -1.16 6.95
CA PHE A 19 10.57 -2.61 6.83
C PHE A 19 11.16 -3.28 8.08
N ARG A 20 10.60 -4.44 8.42
CA ARG A 20 11.09 -5.31 9.50
C ARG A 20 11.40 -6.72 9.00
N SER A 21 10.45 -7.34 8.31
CA SER A 21 10.52 -8.72 7.82
C SER A 21 9.43 -8.96 6.78
N HIS A 22 9.37 -10.17 6.24
CA HIS A 22 8.22 -10.67 5.48
C HIS A 22 8.17 -12.20 5.60
N PRO A 23 7.00 -12.84 5.49
CA PRO A 23 6.91 -14.28 5.31
C PRO A 23 7.26 -14.64 3.85
N HIS A 24 7.10 -15.92 3.51
CA HIS A 24 7.18 -16.36 2.11
C HIS A 24 6.07 -15.75 1.25
N ILE A 25 6.31 -15.65 -0.06
CA ILE A 25 5.29 -15.27 -1.06
C ILE A 25 4.10 -16.23 -0.95
N GLN A 26 2.91 -15.68 -0.73
CA GLN A 26 1.70 -16.46 -0.49
C GLN A 26 0.44 -15.65 -0.81
N PRO A 27 -0.72 -16.30 -1.04
CA PRO A 27 -1.97 -15.58 -1.17
C PRO A 27 -2.35 -14.89 0.15
N ALA A 28 -2.98 -13.72 0.05
CA ALA A 28 -3.63 -13.06 1.17
C ALA A 28 -4.85 -12.27 0.67
N THR A 29 -5.85 -12.11 1.53
CA THR A 29 -7.01 -11.27 1.30
C THR A 29 -6.73 -9.86 1.81
N ILE A 30 -6.88 -8.88 0.92
CA ILE A 30 -6.74 -7.46 1.24
C ILE A 30 -8.14 -6.90 1.48
N THR A 31 -8.32 -6.18 2.59
CA THR A 31 -9.51 -5.34 2.83
C THR A 31 -9.26 -3.94 2.25
N VAL A 32 -10.16 -3.47 1.39
CA VAL A 32 -10.09 -2.12 0.81
C VAL A 32 -10.87 -1.15 1.68
N GLU A 33 -10.16 -0.36 2.49
CA GLU A 33 -10.78 0.52 3.50
C GLU A 33 -11.33 1.82 2.90
N GLN A 34 -10.63 2.37 1.90
CA GLN A 34 -11.01 3.63 1.25
C GLN A 34 -11.30 3.40 -0.23
N ARG A 35 -12.56 3.21 -0.60
CA ARG A 35 -12.99 2.95 -2.00
C ARG A 35 -13.30 4.21 -2.81
N THR A 36 -13.02 5.39 -2.28
CA THR A 36 -13.18 6.66 -3.01
C THR A 36 -11.86 7.16 -3.62
N HIS A 37 -10.72 6.66 -3.14
CA HIS A 37 -9.41 7.04 -3.64
C HIS A 37 -9.20 6.50 -5.07
N PRO A 38 -8.58 7.27 -6.00
CA PRO A 38 -8.41 6.84 -7.39
C PRO A 38 -7.69 5.49 -7.56
N SER A 39 -6.77 5.13 -6.66
CA SER A 39 -6.06 3.85 -6.70
C SER A 39 -6.89 2.64 -6.24
N THR A 40 -8.06 2.84 -5.63
CA THR A 40 -8.82 1.75 -4.98
C THR A 40 -10.30 1.75 -5.37
N ARG A 41 -10.80 2.79 -6.03
CA ARG A 41 -12.22 2.94 -6.38
C ARG A 41 -12.78 1.87 -7.32
N HIS A 42 -11.92 1.25 -8.13
CA HIS A 42 -12.28 0.17 -9.04
C HIS A 42 -12.27 -1.21 -8.37
N LEU A 43 -11.73 -1.31 -7.16
CA LEU A 43 -11.65 -2.56 -6.41
C LEU A 43 -12.95 -2.83 -5.66
N ASP A 44 -13.23 -4.11 -5.46
CA ASP A 44 -14.25 -4.58 -4.51
C ASP A 44 -13.81 -4.28 -3.06
N SER A 45 -14.69 -4.53 -2.09
CA SER A 45 -14.35 -4.38 -0.66
C SER A 45 -13.23 -5.30 -0.20
N THR A 46 -13.02 -6.40 -0.92
CA THR A 46 -11.96 -7.37 -0.67
C THR A 46 -11.25 -7.71 -1.97
N TRP A 47 -9.95 -7.93 -1.91
CA TRP A 47 -9.13 -8.26 -3.07
C TRP A 47 -8.07 -9.29 -2.68
N THR A 48 -8.19 -10.52 -3.18
CA THR A 48 -7.22 -11.59 -2.89
C THR A 48 -6.15 -11.63 -3.96
N ARG A 49 -4.89 -11.65 -3.53
CA ARG A 49 -3.71 -11.66 -4.41
C ARG A 49 -2.61 -12.52 -3.81
N THR A 50 -1.59 -12.85 -4.60
CA THR A 50 -0.37 -13.52 -4.15
C THR A 50 0.82 -12.59 -4.34
N ASP A 51 1.50 -12.26 -3.25
CA ASP A 51 2.69 -11.41 -3.27
C ASP A 51 3.58 -11.66 -2.03
N GLU A 52 4.67 -10.91 -1.90
CA GLU A 52 5.46 -10.83 -0.66
C GLU A 52 4.91 -9.72 0.25
N TRP A 53 4.44 -10.09 1.44
CA TRP A 53 3.75 -9.16 2.35
C TRP A 53 4.70 -8.62 3.43
N TYR A 54 5.02 -7.33 3.36
CA TYR A 54 5.98 -6.71 4.29
C TYR A 54 5.40 -6.51 5.67
N ASP A 55 6.09 -7.01 6.69
CA ASP A 55 5.93 -6.55 8.06
C ASP A 55 6.73 -5.26 8.27
N PHE A 56 6.14 -4.36 9.05
CA PHE A 56 6.73 -3.06 9.37
C PHE A 56 7.18 -3.00 10.84
N ARG A 57 8.15 -2.11 11.13
CA ARG A 57 8.63 -1.87 12.49
C ARG A 57 7.55 -1.25 13.37
N ASP A 58 6.74 -0.37 12.77
CA ASP A 58 5.62 0.31 13.40
C ASP A 58 4.43 0.36 12.44
N ASN A 59 3.22 0.44 12.99
CA ASN A 59 2.02 0.63 12.18
C ASN A 59 1.94 2.09 11.69
N PRO A 60 1.76 2.34 10.37
CA PRO A 60 1.73 3.69 9.80
C PRO A 60 0.42 4.44 10.09
N ARG A 61 -0.67 3.76 10.41
CA ARG A 61 -2.04 4.32 10.52
C ARG A 61 -2.16 5.62 11.32
N PRO A 62 -1.43 5.84 12.44
CA PRO A 62 -1.52 7.10 13.17
C PRO A 62 -1.05 8.34 12.40
N ARG A 63 -0.36 8.17 11.27
CA ARG A 63 0.32 9.25 10.52
C ARG A 63 -0.12 9.34 9.05
N VAL A 64 -0.86 8.38 8.52
CA VAL A 64 -1.19 8.30 7.09
C VAL A 64 -2.64 7.90 6.87
N ASP A 65 -3.16 8.16 5.67
CA ASP A 65 -4.45 7.65 5.23
C ASP A 65 -4.27 6.22 4.70
N VAL A 66 -4.68 5.24 5.51
CA VAL A 66 -4.66 3.82 5.10
C VAL A 66 -5.72 3.57 4.04
N LEU A 67 -5.29 2.98 2.92
CA LEU A 67 -6.16 2.66 1.79
C LEU A 67 -6.54 1.17 1.79
N MET A 68 -5.59 0.32 2.15
CA MET A 68 -5.73 -1.14 2.16
C MET A 68 -4.94 -1.76 3.30
N ARG A 69 -5.47 -2.83 3.89
CA ARG A 69 -4.78 -3.67 4.87
C ARG A 69 -4.99 -5.15 4.57
N LEU A 70 -4.09 -6.00 5.05
CA LEU A 70 -4.28 -7.44 4.98
C LEU A 70 -5.29 -7.92 6.02
N ASP A 71 -6.01 -8.98 5.68
CA ASP A 71 -6.75 -9.80 6.63
C ASP A 71 -5.77 -10.80 7.29
N PRO A 72 -5.44 -10.63 8.58
CA PRO A 72 -4.50 -11.50 9.30
C PRO A 72 -4.92 -12.97 9.35
N ALA A 73 -6.19 -13.30 9.09
CA ALA A 73 -6.66 -14.69 9.03
C ALA A 73 -6.40 -15.38 7.68
N SER A 74 -5.94 -14.65 6.67
CA SER A 74 -5.85 -15.14 5.28
C SER A 74 -4.46 -15.57 4.82
N TYR A 75 -3.44 -15.36 5.66
CA TYR A 75 -2.03 -15.66 5.38
C TYR A 75 -1.27 -15.92 6.69
N GLU A 76 -0.08 -16.49 6.60
CA GLU A 76 0.66 -16.98 7.77
C GLU A 76 2.08 -16.41 7.84
N GLY A 77 2.64 -16.37 9.05
CA GLY A 77 4.05 -16.05 9.29
C GLY A 77 4.38 -14.56 9.41
N SER A 78 3.39 -13.67 9.42
CA SER A 78 3.57 -12.24 9.73
C SER A 78 3.81 -12.03 11.23
N VAL A 79 4.62 -11.01 11.54
CA VAL A 79 4.81 -10.52 12.91
C VAL A 79 4.09 -9.19 13.19
N MET A 80 3.29 -8.70 12.23
CA MET A 80 2.43 -7.53 12.44
C MET A 80 1.25 -7.87 13.34
N PRO A 81 0.73 -6.90 14.11
CA PRO A 81 -0.54 -7.06 14.83
C PRO A 81 -1.73 -7.15 13.87
N ASP A 82 -2.95 -7.32 14.40
CA ASP A 82 -4.20 -7.48 13.63
C ASP A 82 -4.44 -6.39 12.58
N ASP A 83 -3.94 -5.17 12.83
CA ASP A 83 -3.96 -4.09 11.86
C ASP A 83 -2.65 -4.05 11.06
N HIS A 84 -2.73 -4.54 9.83
CA HIS A 84 -1.60 -4.65 8.90
C HIS A 84 -1.84 -3.85 7.60
N PRO A 85 -1.69 -2.51 7.62
CA PRO A 85 -1.75 -1.68 6.41
C PRO A 85 -0.69 -2.09 5.38
N ILE A 86 -1.08 -2.15 4.10
CA ILE A 86 -0.17 -2.49 2.99
C ILE A 86 -0.16 -1.45 1.86
N ALA A 87 -1.10 -0.50 1.88
CA ALA A 87 -1.07 0.65 1.00
C ALA A 87 -1.70 1.85 1.71
N TRP A 88 -1.06 3.00 1.55
CA TRP A 88 -1.46 4.25 2.18
C TRP A 88 -0.98 5.45 1.39
N CYS A 89 -1.54 6.61 1.72
CA CYS A 89 -1.12 7.89 1.18
C CYS A 89 -1.19 8.99 2.23
N HIS A 90 -0.48 10.08 2.01
CA HIS A 90 -0.58 11.29 2.83
C HIS A 90 0.08 12.49 2.12
N GLU A 91 -0.14 13.68 2.65
CA GLU A 91 0.60 14.88 2.26
C GLU A 91 1.60 15.26 3.36
N LEU A 92 2.90 15.30 3.03
CA LEU A 92 3.98 15.72 3.92
C LEU A 92 4.77 16.84 3.24
N ASP A 93 4.93 17.99 3.92
CA ASP A 93 5.63 19.17 3.39
C ASP A 93 5.16 19.61 1.98
N GLY A 94 3.85 19.49 1.71
CA GLY A 94 3.24 19.84 0.42
C GLY A 94 3.41 18.78 -0.69
N VAL A 95 4.15 17.70 -0.42
CA VAL A 95 4.34 16.56 -1.33
C VAL A 95 3.28 15.51 -1.06
N ARG A 96 2.69 14.95 -2.13
CA ARG A 96 1.82 13.77 -2.05
C ARG A 96 2.67 12.50 -2.10
N ALA A 97 2.67 11.74 -1.03
CA ALA A 97 3.34 10.45 -0.97
C ALA A 97 2.31 9.33 -1.00
N PHE A 98 2.59 8.32 -1.82
CA PHE A 98 1.81 7.09 -1.94
C PHE A 98 2.75 5.90 -1.79
N TYR A 99 2.33 4.92 -0.99
CA TYR A 99 3.08 3.69 -0.77
C TYR A 99 2.17 2.47 -1.01
N THR A 100 2.73 1.42 -1.62
CA THR A 100 2.10 0.11 -1.74
C THR A 100 3.16 -0.99 -1.62
N ALA A 101 2.86 -2.03 -0.83
CA ALA A 101 3.71 -3.21 -0.65
C ALA A 101 3.36 -4.38 -1.58
N GLY A 102 2.39 -4.22 -2.49
CA GLY A 102 1.85 -5.33 -3.29
C GLY A 102 2.49 -5.56 -4.66
N GLY A 103 3.80 -5.33 -4.81
CA GLY A 103 4.47 -5.39 -6.12
C GLY A 103 5.81 -6.11 -6.14
N HIS A 104 6.07 -7.06 -5.24
CA HIS A 104 7.34 -7.81 -5.24
C HIS A 104 7.40 -8.78 -6.41
N THR A 105 6.31 -9.50 -6.72
CA THR A 105 6.33 -10.49 -7.80
C THR A 105 6.20 -9.85 -9.19
N ALA A 106 6.87 -10.42 -10.19
CA ALA A 106 6.68 -10.01 -11.58
C ALA A 106 5.23 -10.24 -12.08
N ALA A 107 4.54 -11.25 -11.54
CA ALA A 107 3.16 -11.58 -11.88
C ALA A 107 2.19 -10.46 -11.47
N SER A 108 2.48 -9.73 -10.40
CA SER A 108 1.69 -8.57 -9.95
C SER A 108 1.49 -7.56 -11.06
N TYR A 109 2.51 -7.32 -11.89
CA TYR A 109 2.46 -6.38 -13.02
C TYR A 109 1.74 -6.91 -14.27
N ALA A 110 1.27 -8.16 -14.24
CA ALA A 110 0.35 -8.69 -15.25
C ALA A 110 -1.13 -8.64 -14.80
N GLU A 111 -1.40 -8.31 -13.52
CA GLU A 111 -2.76 -8.22 -12.99
C GLU A 111 -3.40 -6.88 -13.38
N PRO A 112 -4.53 -6.88 -14.14
CA PRO A 112 -5.17 -5.64 -14.55
C PRO A 112 -5.59 -4.74 -13.38
N ALA A 113 -6.09 -5.34 -12.29
CA ALA A 113 -6.50 -4.60 -11.10
C ALA A 113 -5.33 -3.93 -10.37
N PHE A 114 -4.14 -4.54 -10.36
CA PHE A 114 -2.94 -3.95 -9.76
C PHE A 114 -2.34 -2.85 -10.64
N LEU A 115 -2.35 -3.02 -11.97
CA LEU A 115 -1.96 -1.95 -12.88
C LEU A 115 -2.87 -0.71 -12.73
N GLU A 116 -4.18 -0.90 -12.61
CA GLU A 116 -5.12 0.21 -12.36
C GLU A 116 -4.93 0.83 -10.97
N HIS A 117 -4.56 0.04 -9.95
CA HIS A 117 -4.17 0.55 -8.64
C HIS A 117 -2.95 1.48 -8.72
N LEU A 118 -1.90 1.07 -9.44
CA LEU A 118 -0.72 1.90 -9.67
C LEU A 118 -1.05 3.16 -10.48
N ASN A 119 -1.90 3.03 -11.51
CA ASN A 119 -2.33 4.14 -12.34
C ASN A 119 -3.06 5.21 -11.50
N GLY A 120 -4.05 4.79 -10.71
CA GLY A 120 -4.77 5.69 -9.81
C GLY A 120 -3.87 6.35 -8.76
N ALA A 121 -2.87 5.61 -8.25
CA ALA A 121 -1.88 6.14 -7.32
C ALA A 121 -1.00 7.24 -7.97
N LEU A 122 -0.51 7.00 -9.19
CA LEU A 122 0.29 7.95 -9.95
C LEU A 122 -0.51 9.22 -10.28
N HIS A 123 -1.75 9.09 -10.72
CA HIS A 123 -2.63 10.24 -10.98
C HIS A 123 -2.83 11.08 -9.72
N TRP A 124 -3.12 10.45 -8.59
CA TRP A 124 -3.30 11.15 -7.32
C TRP A 124 -2.02 11.87 -6.87
N ALA A 125 -0.88 11.17 -6.87
CA ALA A 125 0.40 11.70 -6.42
C ALA A 125 0.88 12.86 -7.29
N ALA A 126 0.71 12.77 -8.61
CA ALA A 126 1.09 13.82 -9.56
C ALA A 126 0.12 15.02 -9.59
N ARG A 127 -0.93 15.03 -8.76
CA ARG A 127 -2.03 16.02 -8.79
C ARG A 127 -2.63 16.19 -10.19
N ARG A 128 -2.58 15.13 -11.02
CA ARG A 128 -3.26 15.15 -12.31
C ARG A 128 -4.74 15.03 -11.99
N ALA A 129 -5.53 16.03 -12.39
CA ALA A 129 -6.98 15.93 -12.32
C ALA A 129 -7.37 14.56 -12.91
N ALA A 130 -8.11 13.75 -12.16
CA ALA A 130 -8.79 12.61 -12.77
C ALA A 130 -9.60 13.21 -13.92
N ASP A 131 -9.36 12.71 -15.13
CA ASP A 131 -9.85 13.29 -16.37
C ASP A 131 -11.25 13.87 -16.21
N ALA A 132 -11.38 15.17 -16.46
CA ALA A 132 -12.68 15.81 -16.55
C ALA A 132 -13.52 15.01 -17.55
N PRO A 133 -14.78 14.67 -17.23
CA PRO A 133 -15.63 13.97 -18.17
C PRO A 133 -15.81 14.87 -19.42
N ASN A 134 -15.48 14.31 -20.59
CA ASN A 134 -16.00 14.82 -21.86
C ASN A 134 -17.50 14.57 -21.96
#